data_AF-A0A966TE01-F1
#
_entry.id   AF-A0A966TE01-F1
#
_cell.length_a   1.000
_cell.length_b   1.000
_cell.length_c   1.000
_cell.angle_alpha   90.00
_cell.angle_beta   90.00
_cell.angle_gamma   90.00
#
_symmetry.space_group_name_H-M   'P 1'
#
loop_
_entity.id
_entity.type
_entity.pdbx_description
1 polymer ?
#
loop_
_entity_poly.entity_id
_entity_poly.type
_entity_poly.pdbx_seq_one_letter_code
_entity_poly.pdbx_strand_id
1 'polypeptide(L)'
;MTPLRKITHINQWILYRRMLGLFTFFYASIHLLCYIGLDYQFAWVDIKNDISKHRYVLVGFLGWLLLLPLAITSSDNMIRKLKSNWKRLHRLIYLIAILGVLHFVWLVKKDVTEPLIYAAIILVLFLFRLNIFKLRRI
;
A
#
# COMPACT_ATOMS: atom_id res chain seq x y z
N MET A 1 -12.03 -0.28 -3.99
CA MET A 1 -13.40 0.30 -3.91
C MET A 1 -14.15 0.37 -5.24
N THR A 2 -13.50 0.67 -6.38
CA THR A 2 -14.18 0.66 -7.70
C THR A 2 -14.89 -0.65 -8.08
N PRO A 3 -14.32 -1.86 -7.83
CA PRO A 3 -15.04 -3.13 -8.04
C PRO A 3 -16.29 -3.25 -7.16
N LEU A 4 -16.17 -2.98 -5.85
CA LEU A 4 -17.29 -3.01 -4.89
C LEU A 4 -18.45 -2.10 -5.31
N ARG A 5 -18.17 -0.85 -5.68
CA ARG A 5 -19.21 0.06 -6.19
C ARG A 5 -19.94 -0.52 -7.40
N LYS A 6 -19.25 -1.24 -8.29
CA LYS A 6 -19.86 -1.78 -9.50
C LYS A 6 -20.70 -3.02 -9.22
N ILE A 7 -20.27 -3.88 -8.30
CA ILE A 7 -21.00 -5.10 -7.95
C ILE A 7 -22.24 -4.74 -7.13
N THR A 8 -22.13 -3.83 -6.17
CA THR A 8 -23.26 -3.48 -5.29
C THR A 8 -24.07 -2.29 -5.75
N HIS A 9 -23.64 -1.58 -6.81
CA HIS A 9 -24.22 -0.30 -7.28
C HIS A 9 -24.30 0.84 -6.24
N ILE A 10 -23.66 0.69 -5.08
CA ILE A 10 -23.70 1.68 -3.98
C ILE A 10 -22.57 2.70 -4.13
N ASN A 11 -22.90 3.98 -4.22
CA ASN A 11 -21.91 5.06 -4.34
C ASN A 11 -21.11 5.34 -3.05
N GLN A 12 -21.63 4.93 -1.88
CA GLN A 12 -20.98 5.15 -0.57
C GLN A 12 -19.59 4.51 -0.48
N TRP A 13 -19.33 3.42 -1.21
CA TRP A 13 -18.01 2.78 -1.26
C TRP A 13 -16.86 3.71 -1.69
N ILE A 14 -17.16 4.76 -2.47
CA ILE A 14 -16.15 5.74 -2.87
C ILE A 14 -15.75 6.65 -1.70
N LEU A 15 -16.69 6.95 -0.79
CA LEU A 15 -16.48 7.82 0.35
C LEU A 15 -15.44 7.22 1.31
N TYR A 16 -15.48 5.91 1.52
CA TYR A 16 -14.53 5.18 2.37
C TYR A 16 -13.12 5.06 1.79
N ARG A 17 -12.90 5.41 0.52
CA ARG A 17 -11.57 5.24 -0.12
C ARG A 17 -10.48 6.04 0.58
N ARG A 18 -10.77 7.28 0.99
CA ARG A 18 -9.81 8.14 1.68
C ARG A 18 -9.51 7.60 3.08
N MET A 19 -10.55 7.22 3.81
CA MET A 19 -10.43 6.63 5.15
C MET A 19 -9.56 5.37 5.13
N LEU A 20 -9.83 4.42 4.22
CA LEU A 20 -9.06 3.19 4.10
C LEU A 20 -7.59 3.46 3.75
N GLY A 21 -7.32 4.41 2.85
CA GLY A 21 -5.94 4.79 2.51
C GLY A 21 -5.17 5.37 3.70
N LEU A 22 -5.81 6.23 4.50
CA LEU A 22 -5.22 6.77 5.72
C LEU A 22 -5.03 5.68 6.78
N PHE A 23 -5.96 4.73 6.91
CA PHE A 23 -5.78 3.58 7.79
C PHE A 23 -4.61 2.68 7.36
N THR A 24 -4.44 2.44 6.05
CA THR A 24 -3.26 1.72 5.57
C THR A 24 -1.97 2.40 6.01
N PHE A 25 -1.86 3.72 5.90
CA PHE A 25 -0.70 4.47 6.38
C PHE A 25 -0.54 4.42 7.90
N PHE A 26 -1.64 4.55 8.65
CA PHE A 26 -1.64 4.49 10.11
C PHE A 26 -1.13 3.14 10.61
N TYR A 27 -1.70 2.03 10.14
CA TYR A 27 -1.26 0.68 10.54
C TYR A 27 0.17 0.38 10.09
N ALA A 28 0.57 0.83 8.90
CA ALA A 28 1.97 0.69 8.46
C ALA A 28 2.94 1.49 9.34
N SER A 29 2.51 2.65 9.87
CA SER A 29 3.31 3.44 10.81
C SER A 29 3.40 2.79 12.19
N ILE A 30 2.30 2.22 12.69
CA ILE A 30 2.33 1.40 13.91
C ILE A 30 3.29 0.23 13.73
N HIS A 31 3.21 -0.48 12.61
CA HIS A 31 4.12 -1.58 12.29
C HIS A 31 5.59 -1.14 12.33
N LEU A 32 5.91 0.00 11.70
CA LEU A 32 7.27 0.57 11.75
C LEU A 32 7.68 0.97 13.18
N LEU A 33 6.76 1.51 13.99
CA LEU A 33 7.03 1.87 15.38
C LEU A 33 7.25 0.64 16.26
N CYS A 34 6.52 -0.46 16.03
CA CYS A 34 6.77 -1.74 16.70
C CYS A 34 8.17 -2.26 16.36
N TYR A 35 8.56 -2.22 15.09
CA TYR A 35 9.91 -2.59 14.67
C TYR A 35 10.99 -1.72 15.34
N ILE A 36 10.84 -0.39 15.33
CA ILE A 36 11.83 0.51 15.94
C ILE A 36 11.89 0.35 17.47
N GLY A 37 10.72 0.29 18.13
CA GLY A 37 10.61 0.38 19.58
C GLY A 37 10.62 -0.95 20.31
N LEU A 38 9.92 -1.97 19.80
CA LEU A 38 9.82 -3.28 20.44
C LEU A 38 10.96 -4.20 20.02
N ASP A 39 11.23 -4.29 18.72
CA ASP A 39 12.23 -5.25 18.20
C ASP A 39 13.66 -4.73 18.43
N TYR A 40 13.90 -3.43 18.20
CA TYR A 40 15.24 -2.83 18.28
C TYR A 40 15.43 -1.83 19.43
N GLN A 41 14.40 -1.53 20.23
CA GLN A 41 14.52 -0.65 21.40
C GLN A 41 15.22 0.70 21.10
N PHE A 42 14.97 1.27 19.92
CA PHE A 42 15.59 2.50 19.42
C PHE A 42 17.13 2.43 19.23
N ALA A 43 17.70 1.23 19.09
CA ALA A 43 19.10 1.03 18.74
C ALA A 43 19.36 1.36 17.26
N TRP A 44 19.61 2.65 16.97
CA TRP A 44 19.72 3.18 15.60
C TRP A 44 20.79 2.51 14.73
N VAL A 45 21.90 2.08 15.34
CA VAL A 45 22.99 1.39 14.62
C VAL A 45 22.53 0.03 14.12
N ASP A 46 21.85 -0.74 14.97
CA ASP A 46 21.35 -2.07 14.63
C ASP A 46 20.21 -1.99 13.61
N ILE A 47 19.31 -1.02 13.76
CA ILE A 47 18.25 -0.74 12.77
C ILE A 47 18.85 -0.48 11.38
N LYS A 48 19.87 0.38 11.28
CA LYS A 48 20.51 0.72 10.00
C LYS A 48 21.20 -0.51 9.39
N ASN A 49 21.86 -1.31 10.22
CA ASN A 49 22.49 -2.55 9.80
C ASN A 49 21.46 -3.56 9.30
N ASP A 50 20.32 -3.68 9.97
CA ASP A 50 19.24 -4.60 9.61
C ASP A 50 18.60 -4.22 8.27
N ILE A 51 18.22 -2.95 8.09
CA ILE A 51 17.66 -2.43 6.83
C ILE A 51 18.58 -2.71 5.65
N SER A 52 19.90 -2.63 5.86
CA SER A 52 20.89 -2.83 4.81
C SER A 52 21.16 -4.31 4.53
N LYS A 53 21.07 -5.18 5.54
CA LYS A 53 21.31 -6.63 5.42
C LYS A 53 20.09 -7.38 4.89
N HIS A 54 18.88 -6.93 5.23
CA HIS A 54 17.64 -7.65 4.98
C HIS A 54 16.80 -6.99 3.89
N ARG A 55 16.79 -7.61 2.70
CA ARG A 55 16.04 -7.10 1.54
C ARG A 55 14.55 -6.94 1.82
N TYR A 56 13.95 -7.81 2.63
CA TYR A 56 12.53 -7.69 2.99
C TYR A 56 12.26 -6.41 3.78
N VAL A 57 13.09 -6.07 4.78
CA VAL A 57 12.94 -4.83 5.56
C VAL A 57 13.11 -3.61 4.66
N LEU A 58 14.10 -3.61 3.77
CA LEU A 58 14.30 -2.52 2.81
C LEU A 58 13.05 -2.28 1.94
N VAL A 59 12.45 -3.34 1.40
CA VAL A 59 11.23 -3.24 0.59
C VAL A 59 10.05 -2.72 1.41
N GLY A 60 9.89 -3.21 2.64
CA GLY A 60 8.84 -2.74 3.54
C GLY A 60 8.98 -1.25 3.85
N PHE A 61 10.20 -0.81 4.16
CA PHE A 61 10.54 0.59 4.40
C PHE A 61 10.28 1.47 3.17
N LEU A 62 10.70 1.04 1.98
CA LEU A 62 10.40 1.74 0.72
C LEU A 62 8.90 1.84 0.47
N GLY A 63 8.13 0.79 0.76
CA GLY A 63 6.67 0.79 0.69
C GLY A 63 6.04 1.85 1.60
N TRP A 64 6.50 1.92 2.86
CA TRP A 64 6.07 2.94 3.82
C TRP A 64 6.47 4.36 3.37
N LEU A 65 7.69 4.54 2.85
CA LEU A 65 8.17 5.82 2.34
C LEU A 65 7.37 6.32 1.14
N LEU A 66 6.86 5.41 0.29
CA LEU A 66 5.94 5.75 -0.79
C LEU A 66 4.51 6.05 -0.30
N LEU A 67 4.09 5.53 0.86
CA LEU A 67 2.80 5.87 1.46
C LEU A 67 2.77 7.30 2.02
N LEU A 68 3.91 7.80 2.53
CA LEU A 68 4.04 9.17 3.07
C LEU A 68 3.47 10.26 2.14
N PRO A 69 3.90 10.40 0.87
CA PRO A 69 3.37 11.44 -0.02
C PRO A 69 1.88 11.24 -0.32
N LEU A 70 1.37 10.00 -0.31
CA LEU A 70 -0.06 9.71 -0.49
C LEU A 70 -0.87 10.19 0.72
N ALA A 71 -0.39 9.94 1.94
CA ALA A 71 -1.03 10.41 3.17
C ALA A 71 -1.05 11.94 3.24
N ILE A 72 0.07 12.60 2.97
CA ILE A 72 0.18 14.08 2.98
C ILE A 72 -0.75 14.72 1.95
N THR A 73 -0.89 14.10 0.77
CA THR A 73 -1.73 14.62 -0.32
C THR A 73 -3.18 14.13 -0.28
N SER A 74 -3.61 13.52 0.83
CA SER A 74 -4.99 13.06 1.03
C SER A 74 -5.96 14.15 1.51
N SER A 75 -5.55 15.42 1.59
CA SER A 75 -6.43 16.54 1.98
C SER A 75 -7.16 17.18 0.79
N ASP A 76 -8.34 17.76 1.03
CA ASP A 76 -9.15 18.40 -0.02
C ASP A 76 -8.45 19.61 -0.65
N ASN A 77 -7.58 20.26 0.12
CA ASN A 77 -6.75 21.36 -0.39
C ASN A 77 -5.69 20.83 -1.37
N MET A 78 -5.07 19.68 -1.09
CA MET A 78 -4.07 19.08 -1.98
C MET A 78 -4.69 18.46 -3.23
N ILE A 79 -5.88 17.89 -3.13
CA ILE A 79 -6.65 17.45 -4.31
C ILE A 79 -6.90 18.63 -5.26
N ARG A 80 -7.34 19.78 -4.72
CA ARG A 80 -7.58 21.00 -5.50
C ARG A 80 -6.30 21.60 -6.08
N LYS A 81 -5.20 21.61 -5.33
CA LYS A 81 -3.90 22.16 -5.76
C LYS A 81 -3.22 21.32 -6.85
N LEU A 82 -3.21 20.00 -6.72
CA LEU A 82 -2.49 19.09 -7.61
C LEU A 82 -3.29 18.65 -8.85
N LYS A 83 -4.62 18.80 -8.86
CA LYS A 83 -5.50 18.50 -10.01
C LYS A 83 -5.21 17.13 -10.65
N SER A 84 -4.76 17.10 -11.91
CA SER A 84 -4.46 15.86 -12.66
C SER A 84 -3.24 15.11 -12.10
N ASN A 85 -2.26 15.83 -11.54
CA ASN A 85 -1.07 15.24 -10.94
C ASN A 85 -1.39 14.47 -9.66
N TRP A 86 -2.46 14.84 -8.94
CA TRP A 86 -2.94 14.10 -7.77
C TRP A 86 -3.25 12.64 -8.12
N LYS A 87 -3.94 12.43 -9.26
CA LYS A 87 -4.26 11.08 -9.75
C LYS A 87 -3.00 10.33 -10.15
N ARG A 88 -1.99 11.01 -10.72
CA ARG A 88 -0.72 10.38 -11.11
C ARG A 88 0.05 9.90 -9.86
N LEU A 89 0.15 10.74 -8.85
CA LEU A 89 0.78 10.42 -7.57
C LEU A 89 0.08 9.25 -6.88
N HIS A 90 -1.25 9.29 -6.79
CA HIS A 90 -2.02 8.22 -6.14
C HIS A 90 -2.03 6.89 -6.90
N ARG A 91 -1.49 6.82 -8.12
CA ARG A 91 -1.23 5.51 -8.78
C ARG A 91 -0.07 4.76 -8.15
N LEU A 92 0.79 5.41 -7.37
CA LEU A 92 1.84 4.73 -6.61
C LEU A 92 1.28 3.65 -5.67
N ILE A 93 0.00 3.72 -5.30
CA ILE A 93 -0.66 2.67 -4.50
C ILE A 93 -0.54 1.27 -5.12
N TYR A 94 -0.47 1.17 -6.44
CA TYR A 94 -0.28 -0.12 -7.10
C TYR A 94 1.12 -0.67 -6.88
N LEU A 95 2.13 0.19 -6.98
CA LEU A 95 3.51 -0.18 -6.70
C LEU A 95 3.65 -0.56 -5.22
N ILE A 96 3.05 0.23 -4.31
CA ILE A 96 3.04 -0.04 -2.87
C ILE A 96 2.40 -1.40 -2.56
N ALA A 97 1.28 -1.74 -3.21
CA ALA A 97 0.64 -3.05 -3.03
C ALA A 97 1.55 -4.22 -3.45
N ILE A 98 2.28 -4.07 -4.57
CA ILE A 98 3.27 -5.07 -5.02
C ILE A 98 4.42 -5.18 -4.01
N LEU A 99 4.96 -4.04 -3.54
CA LEU A 99 6.02 -4.02 -2.54
C LEU A 99 5.57 -4.66 -1.22
N GLY A 100 4.32 -4.45 -0.79
CA GLY A 100 3.76 -5.07 0.42
C GLY A 100 3.69 -6.60 0.33
N VAL A 101 3.23 -7.14 -0.80
CA VAL A 101 3.23 -8.60 -1.04
C VAL A 101 4.67 -9.12 -1.05
N LEU A 102 5.57 -8.44 -1.75
CA LEU A 102 6.94 -8.86 -1.90
C LEU A 102 7.71 -8.81 -0.57
N HIS A 103 7.46 -7.81 0.26
CA HIS A 103 7.93 -7.73 1.64
C HIS A 103 7.47 -8.97 2.44
N PHE A 104 6.19 -9.33 2.36
CA PHE A 104 5.66 -10.47 3.11
C PHE A 104 6.17 -11.82 2.59
N VAL A 105 6.24 -12.00 1.27
CA VAL A 105 6.78 -13.22 0.64
C VAL A 105 8.24 -13.45 1.03
N TRP A 106 9.06 -12.41 1.06
CA TRP A 106 10.47 -12.55 1.47
C TRP A 106 10.67 -12.68 2.97
N LEU A 107 9.70 -12.25 3.77
CA LEU A 107 9.72 -12.43 5.22
C LEU A 107 9.50 -13.90 5.59
N VAL A 108 8.56 -14.59 4.93
CA VAL A 108 8.19 -15.95 5.29
C VAL A 108 9.14 -16.97 4.65
N LYS A 109 9.76 -17.82 5.49
CA LYS A 109 10.78 -18.77 5.05
C LYS A 109 10.28 -20.19 4.76
N LYS A 110 9.09 -20.57 5.25
CA LYS A 110 8.61 -21.96 5.18
C LYS A 110 7.19 -22.10 4.61
N ASP A 111 6.23 -21.34 5.12
CA ASP A 111 4.84 -21.44 4.67
C ASP A 111 4.41 -20.22 3.87
N VAL A 112 4.46 -20.33 2.55
CA VAL A 112 4.09 -19.24 1.64
C VAL A 112 2.59 -19.14 1.37
N THR A 113 1.75 -19.97 2.01
CA THR A 113 0.31 -20.05 1.76
C THR A 113 -0.38 -18.69 1.99
N GLU A 114 -0.16 -18.07 3.14
CA GLU A 114 -0.72 -16.75 3.47
C GLU A 114 -0.25 -15.65 2.49
N PRO A 115 1.07 -15.46 2.24
CA PRO A 115 1.53 -14.51 1.24
C PRO A 115 0.92 -14.74 -0.16
N LEU A 116 0.77 -16.00 -0.58
CA LEU A 116 0.19 -16.33 -1.89
C LEU A 116 -1.31 -16.00 -1.97
N ILE A 117 -2.07 -16.19 -0.89
CA ILE A 117 -3.47 -15.78 -0.82
C ILE A 117 -3.58 -14.26 -1.01
N TYR A 118 -2.76 -13.47 -0.31
CA TYR A 118 -2.77 -12.01 -0.48
C TYR A 118 -2.31 -11.59 -1.88
N ALA A 119 -1.29 -12.26 -2.44
CA ALA A 119 -0.84 -12.03 -3.81
C ALA A 119 -1.97 -12.30 -4.82
N ALA A 120 -2.70 -13.41 -4.66
CA ALA A 120 -3.83 -13.78 -5.52
C ALA A 120 -4.96 -12.75 -5.42
N ILE A 121 -5.33 -12.32 -4.21
CA ILE A 121 -6.34 -11.26 -4.00
C ILE A 121 -5.94 -9.97 -4.72
N ILE A 122 -4.70 -9.51 -4.54
CA ILE A 122 -4.20 -8.29 -5.19
C ILE A 122 -4.19 -8.44 -6.71
N LEU A 123 -3.76 -9.60 -7.22
CA LEU A 123 -3.75 -9.90 -8.66
C LEU A 123 -5.16 -9.82 -9.25
N VAL A 124 -6.15 -10.46 -8.62
CA VAL A 124 -7.56 -10.42 -9.05
C VAL A 124 -8.07 -8.98 -9.05
N LEU A 125 -7.80 -8.20 -8.00
CA LEU A 125 -8.19 -6.79 -7.91
C LEU A 125 -7.53 -5.92 -8.99
N PHE A 126 -6.29 -6.23 -9.38
CA PHE A 126 -5.57 -5.53 -10.44
C PHE A 126 -6.15 -5.88 -11.82
N LEU A 127 -6.38 -7.16 -12.10
CA LEU A 127 -6.97 -7.63 -13.36
C LEU A 127 -8.36 -7.02 -13.58
N PHE A 128 -9.20 -7.01 -12.53
CA PHE A 128 -10.51 -6.37 -12.57
C PHE A 128 -10.40 -4.89 -12.95
N ARG A 129 -9.34 -4.20 -12.52
CA ARG A 129 -9.14 -2.79 -12.82
C ARG A 129 -8.58 -2.53 -14.23
N LEU A 130 -7.75 -3.42 -14.76
CA LEU A 130 -7.22 -3.33 -16.13
C LEU A 130 -8.30 -3.60 -17.19
N ASN A 131 -9.14 -4.61 -16.98
CA ASN A 131 -10.25 -4.92 -17.89
C ASN A 131 -11.27 -3.77 -17.98
N ILE A 132 -11.45 -3.01 -16.90
CA ILE A 132 -12.29 -1.80 -16.91
C ILE A 132 -11.72 -0.68 -17.80
N PHE A 133 -10.39 -0.56 -17.90
CA PHE A 133 -9.76 0.43 -18.78
C PHE A 133 -9.86 0.04 -20.26
N LYS A 134 -9.87 -1.26 -20.57
CA LYS A 134 -10.13 -1.77 -21.93
C LYS A 134 -11.60 -1.62 -22.33
N LEU A 135 -12.57 -1.96 -21.47
CA LEU A 135 -14.00 -1.86 -21.79
C LEU A 135 -14.55 -0.43 -21.95
N ARG A 136 -13.82 0.60 -21.50
CA ARG A 136 -14.22 2.01 -21.66
C ARG A 136 -13.59 2.69 -22.89
N ARG A 137 -12.78 1.95 -23.66
CA ARG A 137 -12.02 2.44 -24.82
C ARG A 137 -12.47 1.82 -26.14
N ILE A 138 -13.55 1.04 -26.11
CA ILE A 138 -14.31 0.52 -27.26
C ILE A 138 -15.67 1.21 -27.18
#